data_AF-A0A0F9HNB8-F1
#
_entry.id   AF-A0A0F9HNB8-F1
#
_cell.length_a   1.000
_cell.length_b   1.000
_cell.length_c   1.000
_cell.angle_alpha   90.00
_cell.angle_beta   90.00
_cell.angle_gamma   90.00
#
_symmetry.space_group_name_H-M   'P 1'
#
loop_
_entity.id
_entity.type
_entity.pdbx_description
1 polymer ?
#
loop_
_entity_poly.entity_id
_entity_poly.type
_entity_poly.pdbx_seq_one_letter_code
_entity_poly.pdbx_strand_id
1 'polypeptide(L)'
;MDSLYAWGMLEWARQGKHPYGGDTAEIYIQHLLPNWPLEPKPPWTKASKILRAVIERFCQTYNVSAEVNGKTIGNWMDNYELLHKCDVRIYNGIDGPKI
;
A
#
# COMPACT_ATOMS: atom_id res chain seq x y z
N MET A 1 4.71 11.65 8.79
CA MET A 1 4.08 10.72 7.84
C MET A 1 5.19 9.77 7.43
N ASP A 2 5.07 8.48 7.73
CA ASP A 2 6.13 7.52 7.42
C ASP A 2 5.87 6.83 6.08
N SER A 3 5.86 7.63 5.00
CA SER A 3 5.78 7.10 3.63
C SER A 3 7.01 6.26 3.26
N LEU A 4 8.13 6.44 3.98
CA LEU A 4 9.35 5.65 3.84
C LEU A 4 9.14 4.21 4.32
N TYR A 5 8.43 4.00 5.42
CA TYR A 5 8.01 2.67 5.87
C TYR A 5 7.26 1.93 4.76
N ALA A 6 6.19 2.53 4.22
CA ALA A 6 5.42 1.89 3.16
C ALA A 6 6.27 1.63 1.92
N TRP A 7 7.10 2.58 1.49
CA TRP A 7 8.02 2.40 0.37
C TRP A 7 8.98 1.22 0.57
N GLY A 8 9.59 1.09 1.75
CA GLY A 8 10.51 0.00 2.08
C GLY A 8 9.84 -1.38 2.01
N MET A 9 8.59 -1.48 2.50
CA MET A 9 7.82 -2.72 2.42
C MET A 9 7.49 -3.09 0.98
N LEU A 10 7.12 -2.10 0.14
CA LEU A 10 6.88 -2.31 -1.30
C LEU A 10 8.15 -2.72 -2.04
N GLU A 11 9.32 -2.17 -1.71
CA GLU A 11 10.61 -2.61 -2.25
C GLU A 11 10.90 -4.08 -1.96
N TRP A 12 10.67 -4.51 -0.72
CA TRP A 12 10.87 -5.90 -0.34
C TRP A 12 9.92 -6.83 -1.10
N ALA A 13 8.65 -6.43 -1.23
CA ALA A 13 7.66 -7.16 -2.02
C ALA A 13 8.07 -7.25 -3.50
N ARG A 14 8.45 -6.13 -4.12
CA ARG A 14 8.93 -6.10 -5.52
C ARG A 14 10.12 -7.02 -5.75
N GLN A 15 11.02 -7.13 -4.77
CA GLN A 15 12.20 -7.99 -4.86
C GLN A 15 11.91 -9.48 -4.58
N GLY A 16 10.67 -9.85 -4.29
CA GLY A 16 10.32 -11.21 -3.91
C GLY A 16 10.84 -11.61 -2.52
N LYS A 17 11.15 -10.63 -1.67
CA LYS A 17 11.84 -10.83 -0.38
C LYS A 17 10.96 -10.51 0.82
N HIS A 18 9.69 -10.20 0.61
CA HIS A 18 8.83 -9.85 1.74
C HIS A 18 8.51 -11.08 2.60
N PRO A 19 8.69 -11.02 3.93
CA PRO A 19 8.58 -12.18 4.82
C PRO A 19 7.19 -12.83 4.85
N TYR A 20 6.14 -12.13 4.43
CA TYR A 20 4.75 -12.59 4.46
C TYR A 20 4.26 -13.26 3.16
N GLY A 21 5.02 -13.19 2.07
CA GLY A 21 4.52 -13.70 0.80
C GLY A 21 5.39 -13.44 -0.41
N GLY A 22 6.67 -13.11 -0.25
CA GLY A 22 7.58 -12.81 -1.36
C GLY A 22 7.24 -11.50 -2.07
N ASP A 23 6.14 -11.52 -2.83
CA ASP A 23 5.59 -10.46 -3.67
C ASP A 23 4.55 -9.56 -2.97
N THR A 24 4.20 -9.88 -1.73
CA THR A 24 3.10 -9.24 -1.00
C THR A 24 3.63 -8.55 0.24
N ALA A 25 3.44 -7.22 0.32
CA ALA A 25 3.72 -6.39 1.47
C ALA A 25 2.52 -6.31 2.42
N GLU A 26 2.75 -6.45 3.72
CA GLU A 26 1.75 -6.18 4.74
C GLU A 26 1.97 -4.76 5.27
N ILE A 27 1.03 -3.86 5.01
CA ILE A 27 1.14 -2.44 5.38
C ILE A 27 0.23 -2.15 6.56
N TYR A 28 0.80 -1.79 7.70
CA TYR A 28 0.04 -1.30 8.84
C TYR A 28 -0.21 0.20 8.73
N ILE A 29 -1.48 0.56 8.74
CA ILE A 29 -1.98 1.90 8.37
C ILE A 29 -1.58 2.97 9.40
N GLN A 30 -1.41 2.55 10.65
CA GLN A 30 -0.93 3.39 11.74
C GLN A 30 0.45 4.02 11.46
N HIS A 31 1.33 3.38 10.68
CA HIS A 31 2.63 3.98 10.34
C HIS A 31 2.50 5.13 9.33
N LEU A 32 1.44 5.16 8.53
CA LEU A 32 1.17 6.28 7.61
C LEU A 32 0.73 7.52 8.38
N LEU A 33 0.06 7.34 9.52
CA LEU A 33 -0.42 8.39 10.40
C LEU A 33 0.12 8.21 11.84
N PRO A 34 1.45 8.29 12.05
CA PRO A 34 2.07 7.90 13.32
C PRO A 34 1.69 8.82 14.49
N ASN A 35 1.23 10.04 14.19
CA ASN A 35 0.82 11.03 15.19
C ASN A 35 -0.70 11.02 15.47
N TRP A 36 -1.43 10.01 14.97
CA TRP A 36 -2.87 9.91 15.19
C TRP A 36 -3.20 8.78 16.17
N PRO A 37 -4.00 9.04 17.22
CA PRO A 37 -4.43 8.00 18.15
C PRO A 37 -5.34 6.98 17.43
N LEU A 38 -5.23 5.71 17.82
CA LEU A 38 -6.01 4.60 17.23
C LEU A 38 -7.52 4.72 17.47
N GLU A 39 -7.93 5.54 18.45
CA GLU A 39 -9.33 5.79 18.82
C GLU A 39 -9.58 7.30 18.99
N PRO A 40 -10.82 7.78 18.76
CA PRO A 40 -12.06 7.01 18.56
C PRO A 40 -12.27 6.51 17.11
N LYS A 41 -11.52 7.03 16.14
CA LYS A 41 -11.38 6.55 14.76
C LYS A 41 -10.44 7.55 14.07
N PRO A 42 -9.14 7.26 13.90
CA PRO A 42 -8.29 8.11 13.09
C PRO A 42 -8.83 8.13 11.65
N PRO A 43 -8.41 9.10 10.82
CA PRO A 43 -8.97 9.30 9.49
C PRO A 43 -8.44 8.20 8.56
N TRP A 44 -8.98 6.99 8.68
CA TRP A 44 -8.56 5.81 7.93
C TRP A 44 -8.66 6.05 6.42
N THR A 45 -9.65 6.85 5.98
CA THR A 45 -9.74 7.35 4.60
C THR A 45 -8.56 8.23 4.19
N LYS A 46 -8.03 9.07 5.09
CA LYS A 46 -6.81 9.86 4.83
C LYS A 46 -5.60 8.95 4.68
N ALA A 47 -5.50 7.91 5.50
CA ALA A 47 -4.42 6.94 5.39
C ALA A 47 -4.50 6.15 4.07
N SER A 48 -5.70 5.75 3.64
CA SER A 48 -5.94 5.13 2.34
C SER A 48 -5.52 6.02 1.17
N LYS A 49 -5.85 7.33 1.21
CA LYS A 49 -5.40 8.31 0.20
C LYS A 49 -3.88 8.43 0.13
N ILE A 50 -3.22 8.49 1.29
CA ILE A 50 -1.76 8.55 1.37
C ILE A 50 -1.16 7.26 0.80
N LEU A 51 -1.66 6.11 1.22
CA LEU A 51 -1.17 4.82 0.75
C LEU A 51 -1.32 4.69 -0.77
N ARG A 52 -2.48 5.08 -1.30
CA ARG A 52 -2.75 5.09 -2.74
C ARG A 52 -1.69 5.92 -3.48
N ALA A 53 -1.44 7.16 -3.04
CA ALA A 53 -0.44 8.02 -3.67
C ALA A 53 0.97 7.43 -3.61
N VAL A 54 1.34 6.77 -2.52
CA VAL A 54 2.63 6.07 -2.39
C VAL A 54 2.73 4.90 -3.37
N ILE A 55 1.69 4.06 -3.46
CA ILE A 55 1.66 2.90 -4.36
C ILE A 55 1.69 3.36 -5.82
N GLU A 56 0.86 4.34 -6.21
CA GLU A 56 0.85 4.87 -7.58
C GLU A 56 2.22 5.42 -7.97
N ARG A 57 2.87 6.18 -7.08
CA ARG A 57 4.23 6.70 -7.32
C ARG A 57 5.26 5.58 -7.42
N PHE A 58 5.16 4.56 -6.58
CA PHE A 58 6.04 3.40 -6.60
C PHE A 58 5.91 2.63 -7.93
N CYS A 59 4.67 2.34 -8.34
CA CYS A 59 4.33 1.69 -9.60
C CYS A 59 4.91 2.44 -10.81
N GLN A 60 4.75 3.77 -10.85
CA GLN A 60 5.34 4.61 -11.89
C GLN A 60 6.87 4.59 -11.89
N THR A 61 7.48 4.62 -10.70
CA THR A 61 8.95 4.69 -10.55
C THR A 61 9.63 3.41 -11.03
N TYR A 62 9.04 2.25 -10.73
CA TYR A 62 9.62 0.94 -11.05
C TYR A 62 8.96 0.24 -12.24
N ASN A 63 7.99 0.89 -12.89
CA ASN A 63 7.20 0.31 -13.97
C ASN A 63 6.60 -1.06 -13.59
N VAL A 64 5.94 -1.09 -12.43
CA VAL A 64 5.23 -2.27 -11.87
C VAL A 64 3.74 -1.95 -11.68
N SER A 65 2.94 -2.97 -11.45
CA SER A 65 1.53 -2.80 -11.04
C SER A 65 1.30 -3.38 -9.64
N ALA A 66 0.18 -3.01 -9.02
CA ALA A 66 -0.11 -3.39 -7.67
C ALA A 66 -1.61 -3.62 -7.41
N GLU A 67 -1.89 -4.52 -6.47
CA GLU A 67 -3.21 -4.72 -5.90
C GLU A 67 -3.19 -4.43 -4.40
N VAL A 68 -4.29 -3.89 -3.89
CA VAL A 68 -4.53 -3.71 -2.45
C VAL A 68 -5.71 -4.57 -2.06
N ASN A 69 -5.50 -5.53 -1.16
CA ASN A 69 -6.49 -6.52 -0.72
C ASN A 69 -7.18 -7.24 -1.89
N GLY A 70 -6.42 -7.60 -2.93
CA GLY A 70 -6.92 -8.30 -4.13
C GLY A 70 -7.72 -7.43 -5.11
N LYS A 71 -7.68 -6.10 -4.97
CA LYS A 71 -8.25 -5.16 -5.94
C LYS A 71 -7.16 -4.30 -6.54
N THR A 72 -7.20 -4.09 -7.86
CA THR A 72 -6.30 -3.16 -8.55
C THR A 72 -6.32 -1.80 -7.87
N ILE A 73 -5.14 -1.22 -7.67
CA ILE A 73 -4.99 0.13 -7.15
C ILE A 73 -5.83 1.14 -7.94
N GLY A 74 -6.55 2.05 -7.26
CA GLY A 74 -7.36 3.06 -7.95
C GLY A 74 -8.19 3.95 -7.04
N ASN A 75 -9.05 4.77 -7.67
CA ASN A 75 -9.84 5.84 -7.01
C ASN A 75 -10.75 5.37 -5.87
N TRP A 76 -11.13 4.09 -5.85
CA TRP A 76 -11.94 3.52 -4.78
C TRP A 76 -11.29 3.65 -3.40
N MET A 77 -9.95 3.70 -3.34
CA MET A 77 -9.20 3.87 -2.09
C MET A 77 -9.43 5.23 -1.43
N ASP A 78 -9.87 6.25 -2.17
CA ASP A 78 -10.09 7.59 -1.62
C ASP A 78 -11.21 7.63 -0.57
N ASN A 79 -12.13 6.67 -0.66
CA ASN A 79 -13.28 6.54 0.25
C ASN A 79 -13.22 5.25 1.06
N TYR A 80 -12.12 4.49 0.99
CA TYR A 80 -11.98 3.22 1.68
C TYR A 80 -11.42 3.40 3.08
N GLU A 81 -12.03 2.77 4.09
CA GLU A 81 -11.52 2.77 5.46
C GLU A 81 -10.60 1.55 5.67
N LEU A 82 -9.29 1.79 5.73
CA LEU A 82 -8.32 0.77 6.10
C LEU A 82 -8.21 0.71 7.63
N LEU A 83 -8.82 -0.32 8.24
CA LEU A 83 -9.06 -0.36 9.69
C LEU A 83 -7.84 -0.77 10.54
N HIS A 84 -6.84 -1.44 9.95
CA HIS A 84 -5.64 -1.85 10.70
C HIS A 84 -4.43 -2.11 9.78
N LYS A 85 -4.62 -2.99 8.81
CA LYS A 85 -3.62 -3.35 7.80
C LYS A 85 -4.26 -3.55 6.42
N CYS A 86 -3.42 -3.57 5.39
CA CYS A 86 -3.76 -4.12 4.09
C CYS A 86 -2.60 -4.86 3.47
N ASP A 87 -2.94 -5.78 2.59
CA ASP A 87 -2.01 -6.55 1.80
C ASP A 87 -1.83 -5.86 0.45
N VAL A 88 -0.59 -5.52 0.09
CA VAL A 88 -0.25 -4.90 -1.18
C VAL A 88 0.62 -5.87 -1.97
N ARG A 89 0.08 -6.45 -3.03
CA ARG A 89 0.84 -7.33 -3.93
C ARG A 89 1.45 -6.51 -5.06
N ILE A 90 2.72 -6.76 -5.38
CA ILE A 90 3.46 -6.14 -6.47
C ILE A 90 3.66 -7.12 -7.61
N TYR A 91 3.35 -6.70 -8.83
CA TYR A 91 3.53 -7.48 -10.04
C TYR A 91 4.63 -6.84 -10.91
N ASN A 92 5.73 -7.57 -11.10
CA ASN A 92 6.81 -7.17 -12.00
C ASN A 92 6.44 -7.52 -13.45
N GLY A 93 6.02 -6.54 -14.26
CA GLY A 93 5.75 -6.74 -15.69
C GLY A 93 4.33 -7.23 -16.02
N ILE A 94 4.20 -7.90 -17.18
CA ILE A 94 2.96 -8.08 -17.98
C ILE A 94 1.85 -8.89 -17.27
N ASP A 95 2.17 -9.56 -16.15
CA ASP A 95 1.27 -10.46 -15.44
C ASP A 95 0.40 -9.75 -14.39
N GLY A 96 0.55 -8.44 -14.22
CA GLY A 96 -0.23 -7.66 -13.26
C GLY A 96 -1.38 -6.85 -13.88
N PRO A 97 -2.38 -6.46 -13.07
CA PRO A 97 -3.49 -5.64 -13.54
C PRO A 97 -3.03 -4.26 -13.98
N LYS A 98 -3.54 -3.79 -15.12
CA LYS A 98 -3.21 -2.46 -15.66
C LYS A 98 -3.92 -1.38 -14.84
N ILE A 99 -3.17 -0.35 -14.45
CA ILE A 99 -3.66 0.85 -13.76
C ILE A 99 -4.35 1.78 -14.77
#